data_AF-A0A7C3CT66-F1
#
_entry.id   AF-A0A7C3CT66-F1
#
_cell.length_a   1.000
_cell.length_b   1.000
_cell.length_c   1.000
_cell.angle_alpha   90.00
_cell.angle_beta   90.00
_cell.angle_gamma   90.00
#
_symmetry.space_group_name_H-M   'P 1'
#
loop_
_entity.id
_entity.type
_entity.pdbx_description
1 polymer ?
#
loop_
_entity_poly.entity_id
_entity_poly.type
_entity_poly.pdbx_seq_one_letter_code
_entity_poly.pdbx_strand_id
1 'polypeptide(L)'
;MNHSNLVADAFAVLRRSFFDEQARPIPFDLRPKRNTQDDPLDEYIAQLLKQGLTDALCRRASGPLINPDMVLYRPALCSGAARSDLADDTTRIVALEVKKLERTADGNRRRFHAYRLAADVPADWQVQTLQDPFPRPNTRVARTQHRGRFRLPIEVL
;
A
#
# COMPACT_ATOMS: atom_id res chain seq x y z
N MET A 1 20.63 -19.36 -9.16
CA MET A 1 20.44 -17.89 -9.06
C MET A 1 19.69 -17.62 -7.77
N ASN A 2 20.17 -16.70 -6.94
CA ASN A 2 19.46 -16.31 -5.73
C ASN A 2 18.40 -15.27 -6.12
N HIS A 3 17.12 -15.53 -5.82
CA HIS A 3 16.06 -14.58 -6.14
C HIS A 3 15.98 -13.51 -5.05
N SER A 4 15.74 -12.26 -5.43
CA SER A 4 15.56 -11.15 -4.49
C SER A 4 14.22 -11.23 -3.77
N ASN A 5 14.11 -10.54 -2.63
CA ASN A 5 12.88 -10.42 -1.88
C ASN A 5 11.86 -9.53 -2.64
N LEU A 6 10.65 -10.04 -2.93
CA LEU A 6 9.64 -9.29 -3.67
C LEU A 6 9.19 -8.01 -2.98
N VAL A 7 9.25 -7.95 -1.65
CA VAL A 7 8.94 -6.72 -0.88
C VAL A 7 9.96 -5.64 -1.20
N ALA A 8 11.25 -6.00 -1.19
CA ALA A 8 12.32 -5.05 -1.50
C ALA A 8 12.26 -4.59 -2.96
N ASP A 9 11.99 -5.51 -3.89
CA ASP A 9 11.86 -5.21 -5.31
C ASP A 9 10.68 -4.26 -5.56
N ALA A 10 9.51 -4.57 -4.99
CA ALA A 10 8.31 -3.74 -5.09
C ALA A 10 8.54 -2.35 -4.48
N PHE A 11 9.14 -2.30 -3.28
CA PHE A 11 9.48 -1.03 -2.64
C PHE A 11 10.41 -0.20 -3.52
N ALA A 12 11.44 -0.80 -4.11
CA ALA A 12 12.39 -0.09 -4.95
C ALA A 12 11.75 0.48 -6.23
N VAL A 13 10.76 -0.22 -6.81
CA VAL A 13 9.95 0.29 -7.93
C VAL A 13 9.10 1.47 -7.45
N LEU A 14 8.29 1.29 -6.42
CA LEU A 14 7.37 2.32 -5.93
C LEU A 14 8.11 3.57 -5.44
N ARG A 15 9.26 3.40 -4.76
CA ARG A 15 10.10 4.50 -4.30
C ARG A 15 10.62 5.34 -5.46
N ARG A 16 11.01 4.74 -6.57
CA ARG A 16 11.48 5.47 -7.77
C ARG A 16 10.34 6.16 -8.52
N SER A 17 9.13 5.62 -8.45
CA SER A 17 7.96 6.19 -9.11
C SER A 17 7.32 7.34 -8.33
N PHE A 18 7.33 7.27 -7.00
CA PHE A 18 6.69 8.27 -6.15
C PHE A 18 7.65 9.32 -5.60
N PHE A 19 8.97 9.11 -5.69
CA PHE A 19 9.95 10.03 -5.14
C PHE A 19 11.19 10.12 -6.04
N ASP A 20 11.79 11.30 -6.08
CA ASP A 20 13.03 11.54 -6.82
C ASP A 20 14.27 10.98 -6.09
N GLU A 21 15.45 11.19 -6.66
CA GLU A 21 16.72 10.75 -6.07
C GLU A 21 16.99 11.39 -4.69
N GLN A 22 16.43 12.59 -4.44
CA GLN A 22 16.54 13.33 -3.18
C GLN A 22 15.41 12.99 -2.19
N ALA A 23 14.60 11.96 -2.48
CA ALA A 23 13.46 11.54 -1.66
C ALA A 23 12.34 12.57 -1.53
N ARG A 24 12.22 13.48 -2.49
CA ARG A 24 11.08 14.40 -2.59
C ARG A 24 9.96 13.74 -3.39
N PRO A 25 8.70 13.88 -3.00
CA PRO A 25 7.61 13.25 -3.72
C PRO A 25 7.43 13.85 -5.10
N ILE A 26 7.15 12.98 -6.07
CA ILE A 26 6.88 13.34 -7.46
C ILE A 26 5.35 13.37 -7.65
N PRO A 27 4.79 14.44 -8.23
CA PRO A 27 3.38 14.48 -8.60
C PRO A 27 3.05 13.37 -9.61
N PHE A 28 1.88 12.76 -9.45
CA PHE A 28 1.35 11.76 -10.38
C PHE A 28 -0.13 11.98 -10.58
N ASP A 29 -0.60 11.67 -11.77
CA ASP A 29 -2.01 11.79 -12.11
C ASP A 29 -2.70 10.43 -12.04
N LEU A 30 -3.89 10.43 -11.44
CA LEU A 30 -4.78 9.29 -11.44
C LEU A 30 -5.93 9.56 -12.39
N ARG A 31 -6.38 8.51 -13.10
CA ARG A 31 -7.63 8.60 -13.84
C ARG A 31 -8.81 8.89 -12.88
N PRO A 32 -9.89 9.54 -13.35
CA PRO A 32 -11.09 9.72 -12.54
C PRO A 32 -11.67 8.40 -12.04
N LYS A 33 -12.27 8.41 -10.84
CA LYS A 33 -13.09 7.30 -10.35
C LYS A 33 -14.36 7.19 -11.22
N ARG A 34 -14.69 5.96 -11.61
CA ARG A 34 -15.90 5.61 -12.35
C ARG A 34 -17.09 5.34 -11.43
N ASN A 35 -16.82 4.84 -10.23
CA ASN A 35 -17.83 4.59 -9.19
C ASN A 35 -17.19 4.64 -7.78
N THR A 36 -17.98 4.41 -6.73
CA THR A 36 -17.51 4.52 -5.33
C THR A 36 -16.45 3.47 -4.99
N GLN A 37 -16.56 2.27 -5.54
CA GLN A 37 -15.71 1.11 -5.29
C GLN A 37 -14.53 1.01 -6.28
N ASP A 38 -14.37 2.01 -7.14
CA ASP A 38 -13.31 2.07 -8.14
C ASP A 38 -12.04 2.67 -7.50
N ASP A 39 -10.89 2.02 -7.66
CA ASP A 39 -9.62 2.45 -7.02
C ASP A 39 -8.49 2.69 -8.04
N PRO A 40 -8.46 3.91 -8.64
CA PRO A 40 -7.42 4.32 -9.60
C PRO A 40 -5.99 4.26 -9.06
N LEU A 41 -5.79 4.39 -7.75
CA LEU A 41 -4.46 4.32 -7.13
C LEU A 41 -3.91 2.90 -7.20
N ASP A 42 -4.72 1.89 -6.88
CA ASP A 42 -4.33 0.49 -6.92
C ASP A 42 -4.01 0.06 -8.34
N GLU A 43 -4.76 0.58 -9.32
CA GLU A 43 -4.45 0.42 -10.74
C GLU A 43 -3.12 1.01 -11.14
N TYR A 44 -2.88 2.25 -10.72
CA TYR A 44 -1.63 2.95 -11.00
C TYR A 44 -0.43 2.19 -10.40
N ILE A 45 -0.52 1.81 -9.12
CA ILE A 45 0.50 1.01 -8.43
C ILE A 45 0.73 -0.33 -9.15
N ALA A 46 -0.33 -1.05 -9.50
CA ALA A 46 -0.19 -2.33 -10.21
C ALA A 46 0.46 -2.15 -11.59
N GLN A 47 0.19 -1.06 -12.30
CA GLN A 47 0.83 -0.75 -13.57
C GLN A 47 2.33 -0.46 -13.38
N LEU A 48 2.70 0.33 -12.37
CA LEU A 48 4.10 0.59 -12.04
C LEU A 48 4.85 -0.70 -11.71
N LEU A 49 4.26 -1.57 -10.87
CA LEU A 49 4.84 -2.86 -10.50
C LEU A 49 4.97 -3.78 -11.71
N LYS A 50 3.96 -3.83 -12.58
CA LYS A 50 4.01 -4.62 -13.82
C LYS A 50 5.10 -4.13 -14.80
N GLN A 51 5.38 -2.83 -14.82
CA GLN A 51 6.43 -2.26 -15.68
C GLN A 51 7.83 -2.38 -15.06
N GLY A 52 7.93 -2.33 -13.73
CA GLY A 52 9.20 -2.29 -13.02
C GLY A 52 9.76 -3.65 -12.59
N LEU A 53 8.91 -4.67 -12.42
CA LEU A 53 9.34 -6.03 -12.05
C LEU A 53 9.63 -6.85 -13.31
N THR A 54 10.80 -7.48 -13.35
CA THR A 54 11.28 -8.21 -14.54
C THR A 54 10.94 -9.70 -14.53
N ASP A 55 10.83 -10.32 -13.36
CA ASP A 55 10.64 -11.76 -13.18
C ASP A 55 9.41 -12.12 -12.32
N ALA A 56 8.63 -11.12 -11.94
CA ALA A 56 7.43 -11.26 -11.13
C ALA A 56 6.22 -10.61 -11.81
N LEU A 57 5.04 -11.15 -11.52
CA LEU A 57 3.77 -10.63 -12.00
C LEU A 57 3.03 -9.95 -10.85
N CYS A 58 2.39 -8.81 -11.15
CA CYS A 58 1.45 -8.15 -10.25
C CYS A 58 0.02 -8.46 -10.68
N ARG A 59 -0.77 -9.07 -9.80
CA ARG A 59 -2.19 -9.36 -10.00
C ARG A 59 -3.04 -8.64 -8.98
N ARG A 60 -3.90 -7.74 -9.44
CA ARG A 60 -4.88 -7.07 -8.60
C ARG A 60 -6.01 -8.02 -8.20
N ALA A 61 -6.66 -7.68 -7.09
CA ALA A 61 -8.00 -8.14 -6.77
C ALA A 61 -8.94 -7.96 -7.98
N SER A 62 -9.77 -8.97 -8.23
CA SER A 62 -10.69 -9.00 -9.38
C SER A 62 -11.96 -8.19 -9.17
N GLY A 63 -12.16 -7.60 -7.99
CA GLY A 63 -13.39 -6.93 -7.63
C GLY A 63 -13.30 -6.26 -6.25
N PRO A 64 -14.38 -5.56 -5.86
CA PRO A 64 -14.42 -4.83 -4.60
C PRO A 64 -14.40 -5.79 -3.41
N LEU A 65 -13.89 -5.30 -2.27
CA LEU A 65 -13.90 -6.00 -0.96
C LEU A 65 -13.11 -7.32 -0.94
N ILE A 66 -12.14 -7.49 -1.83
CA ILE A 66 -11.20 -8.62 -1.83
C ILE A 66 -9.88 -8.15 -1.22
N ASN A 67 -9.40 -8.88 -0.21
CA ASN A 67 -8.08 -8.69 0.37
C ASN A 67 -7.17 -9.89 0.00
N PRO A 68 -5.89 -9.67 -0.35
CA PRO A 68 -5.23 -8.36 -0.47
C PRO A 68 -5.62 -7.61 -1.75
N ASP A 69 -5.37 -6.29 -1.79
CA ASP A 69 -5.63 -5.45 -2.97
C ASP A 69 -4.86 -5.94 -4.21
N MET A 70 -3.65 -6.49 -4.02
CA MET A 70 -2.90 -7.17 -5.06
C MET A 70 -1.91 -8.20 -4.52
N VAL A 71 -1.46 -9.09 -5.39
CA VAL A 71 -0.44 -10.11 -5.12
C VAL A 71 0.67 -9.99 -6.13
N LEU A 72 1.91 -10.00 -5.65
CA LEU A 72 3.10 -10.20 -6.46
C LEU A 72 3.54 -11.64 -6.38
N TYR A 73 3.91 -12.26 -7.49
CA TYR A 73 4.42 -13.62 -7.48
C TYR A 73 5.33 -13.92 -8.66
N ARG A 74 6.24 -14.89 -8.48
CA ARG A 74 7.12 -15.42 -9.53
C ARG A 74 6.55 -16.73 -10.09
N PRO A 75 5.93 -16.75 -11.29
CA PRO A 75 5.27 -17.96 -11.81
C PRO A 75 6.19 -19.18 -11.86
N ALA A 76 7.45 -18.98 -12.26
CA ALA A 76 8.44 -20.05 -12.35
C ALA A 76 8.74 -20.72 -11.00
N LEU A 77 8.58 -20.02 -9.87
CA LEU A 77 8.86 -20.54 -8.53
C LEU A 77 7.61 -21.00 -7.78
N CYS A 78 6.43 -20.52 -8.18
CA CYS A 78 5.15 -20.91 -7.61
C CYS A 78 4.54 -22.13 -8.31
N SER A 79 4.87 -22.38 -9.57
CA SER A 79 4.32 -23.51 -10.33
C SER A 79 4.68 -24.84 -9.67
N GLY A 80 3.67 -25.63 -9.30
CA GLY A 80 3.86 -26.94 -8.66
C GLY A 80 4.31 -26.91 -7.19
N ALA A 81 4.46 -25.73 -6.59
CA ALA A 81 4.79 -25.59 -5.17
C ALA A 81 3.58 -25.91 -4.27
N ALA A 82 3.81 -26.56 -3.14
CA ALA A 82 2.76 -26.74 -2.15
C ALA A 82 2.43 -25.40 -1.48
N ARG A 83 1.18 -25.21 -1.03
CA ARG A 83 0.77 -23.96 -0.37
C ARG A 83 1.60 -23.66 0.88
N SER A 84 2.01 -24.68 1.62
CA SER A 84 2.88 -24.55 2.80
C SER A 84 4.22 -23.90 2.47
N ASP A 85 4.78 -24.22 1.31
CA ASP A 85 6.10 -23.76 0.88
C ASP A 85 6.07 -22.28 0.43
N LEU A 86 4.87 -21.74 0.22
CA LEU A 86 4.63 -20.38 -0.24
C LEU A 86 4.26 -19.42 0.90
N ALA A 87 3.81 -19.93 2.04
CA ALA A 87 3.19 -19.12 3.09
C ALA A 87 4.12 -18.02 3.62
N ASP A 88 5.41 -18.34 3.77
CA ASP A 88 6.41 -17.44 4.36
C ASP A 88 7.58 -17.11 3.40
N ASP A 89 7.46 -17.48 2.12
CA ASP A 89 8.51 -17.26 1.12
C ASP A 89 8.27 -15.98 0.30
N THR A 90 8.75 -14.86 0.86
CA THR A 90 8.72 -13.54 0.23
C THR A 90 9.57 -13.43 -1.05
N THR A 91 10.37 -14.45 -1.40
CA THR A 91 11.04 -14.53 -2.71
C THR A 91 10.12 -15.12 -3.78
N ARG A 92 8.98 -15.71 -3.43
CA ARG A 92 8.06 -16.35 -4.39
C ARG A 92 6.75 -15.61 -4.54
N ILE A 93 6.15 -15.21 -3.42
CA ILE A 93 4.83 -14.58 -3.39
C ILE A 93 4.72 -13.58 -2.25
N VAL A 94 4.03 -12.47 -2.48
CA VAL A 94 3.69 -11.50 -1.43
C VAL A 94 2.35 -10.84 -1.70
N ALA A 95 1.57 -10.66 -0.64
CA ALA A 95 0.35 -9.88 -0.61
C ALA A 95 0.68 -8.40 -0.37
N LEU A 96 0.07 -7.50 -1.14
CA LEU A 96 0.19 -6.06 -0.98
C LEU A 96 -1.19 -5.44 -0.73
N GLU A 97 -1.23 -4.60 0.29
CA GLU A 97 -2.40 -3.81 0.67
C GLU A 97 -2.07 -2.32 0.54
N VAL A 98 -2.92 -1.58 -0.17
CA VAL A 98 -2.80 -0.15 -0.38
C VAL A 98 -3.69 0.58 0.61
N LYS A 99 -3.08 1.26 1.58
CA LYS A 99 -3.82 2.10 2.53
C LYS A 99 -3.69 3.58 2.15
N LYS A 100 -4.84 4.27 2.11
CA LYS A 100 -4.92 5.72 1.98
C LYS A 100 -4.93 6.36 3.36
N LEU A 101 -4.00 7.28 3.60
CA LEU A 101 -3.96 8.07 4.82
C LEU A 101 -4.56 9.44 4.56
N GLU A 102 -5.74 9.70 5.13
CA GLU A 102 -6.34 11.03 5.13
C GLU A 102 -5.97 11.78 6.42
N ARG A 103 -5.59 13.05 6.31
CA ARG A 103 -5.25 13.90 7.46
C ARG A 103 -6.39 14.91 7.69
N THR A 104 -6.93 14.93 8.91
CA THR A 104 -7.95 15.91 9.33
C THR A 104 -7.35 17.25 9.76
N ALA A 105 -8.07 18.33 9.48
CA ALA A 105 -7.64 19.72 9.65
C ALA A 105 -7.88 20.32 11.05
N ASP A 106 -8.47 19.59 12.00
CA ASP A 106 -9.07 20.18 13.22
C ASP A 106 -8.15 20.20 14.45
N GLY A 107 -6.85 20.44 14.25
CA GLY A 107 -5.92 20.77 15.36
C GLY A 107 -5.47 19.61 16.25
N ASN A 108 -6.21 18.50 16.33
CA ASN A 108 -5.74 17.31 17.05
C ASN A 108 -4.80 16.47 16.18
N ARG A 109 -3.51 16.48 16.54
CA ARG A 109 -2.46 15.68 15.88
C ARG A 109 -2.78 14.19 16.02
N ARG A 110 -3.11 13.53 14.92
CA ARG A 110 -3.22 12.06 14.85
C ARG A 110 -1.87 11.47 14.45
N ARG A 111 -1.39 10.50 15.22
CA ARG A 111 -0.16 9.74 14.95
C ARG A 111 -0.54 8.48 14.17
N PHE A 112 0.15 8.26 13.06
CA PHE A 112 0.03 7.03 12.27
C PHE A 112 1.31 6.24 12.43
N HIS A 113 1.18 4.97 12.80
CA HIS A 113 2.30 4.06 12.96
C HIS A 113 2.45 3.24 11.68
N ALA A 114 3.66 3.18 11.14
CA ALA A 114 3.98 2.30 10.00
C ALA A 114 4.10 0.82 10.41
N TYR A 115 3.96 0.55 11.72
CA TYR A 115 3.95 -0.76 12.35
C TYR A 115 2.60 -0.99 13.04
N ARG A 116 2.18 -2.26 13.17
CA ARG A 116 0.84 -2.62 13.68
C ARG A 116 0.82 -2.70 15.20
N LEU A 117 1.88 -3.24 15.81
CA LEU A 117 2.10 -3.34 17.24
C LEU A 117 3.48 -2.78 17.60
N ALA A 118 3.65 -2.27 18.82
CA ALA A 118 4.96 -1.79 19.29
C ALA A 118 6.03 -2.89 19.28
N ALA A 119 5.62 -4.15 19.44
CA ALA A 119 6.49 -5.33 19.35
C ALA A 119 7.03 -5.58 17.93
N ASP A 120 6.44 -4.97 16.89
CA ASP A 120 6.91 -5.10 15.51
C ASP A 120 8.15 -4.21 15.24
N VAL A 121 8.54 -3.35 16.20
CA VAL A 121 9.72 -2.49 16.10
C VAL A 121 10.91 -3.18 16.77
N PRO A 122 12.01 -3.47 16.04
CA PRO A 122 13.22 -4.03 16.63
C PRO A 122 13.78 -3.18 17.78
N ALA A 123 14.37 -3.83 18.77
CA ALA A 123 14.82 -3.18 20.01
C ALA A 123 15.92 -2.12 19.79
N ASP A 124 16.66 -2.22 18.69
CA ASP A 124 17.73 -1.31 18.28
C ASP A 124 17.25 -0.16 17.37
N TRP A 125 15.95 -0.11 17.03
CA TRP A 125 15.40 0.90 16.12
C TRP A 125 14.81 2.10 16.88
N GLN A 126 15.13 3.31 16.42
CA GLN A 126 14.51 4.54 16.93
C GLN A 126 13.32 4.95 16.07
N VAL A 127 12.13 5.02 16.68
CA VAL A 127 10.92 5.51 16.01
C VAL A 127 10.91 7.04 16.00
N GLN A 128 11.07 7.64 14.83
CA GLN A 128 10.92 9.08 14.66
C GLN A 128 9.49 9.44 14.21
N THR A 129 8.86 10.40 14.90
CA THR A 129 7.60 10.98 14.40
C THR A 129 7.91 12.03 13.35
N LEU A 130 7.65 11.70 12.08
CA LEU A 130 7.78 12.66 10.98
C LEU A 130 6.60 13.63 10.97
N GLN A 131 6.89 14.92 10.86
CA GLN A 131 5.87 15.93 10.58
C GLN A 131 5.73 16.07 9.07
N ASP A 132 4.49 16.00 8.60
CA ASP A 132 4.15 16.24 7.20
C ASP A 132 4.55 17.67 6.80
N PRO A 133 5.40 17.83 5.76
CA PRO A 133 5.94 19.12 5.35
C PRO A 133 4.97 19.92 4.45
N PHE A 134 3.81 19.37 4.06
CA PHE A 134 2.94 20.02 3.08
C PHE A 134 1.94 21.00 3.72
N PRO A 135 1.84 22.25 3.21
CA PRO A 135 0.94 23.27 3.74
C PRO A 135 -0.53 22.93 3.49
N ARG A 136 -1.40 23.32 4.42
CA ARG A 136 -2.85 23.15 4.27
C ARG A 136 -3.41 24.20 3.30
N PRO A 137 -4.27 23.85 2.33
CA PRO A 137 -4.98 24.84 1.53
C PRO A 137 -5.96 25.64 2.40
N ASN A 138 -5.95 26.97 2.29
CA ASN A 138 -6.74 27.88 3.11
C ASN A 138 -8.22 28.00 2.71
N THR A 139 -8.66 27.32 1.64
CA THR A 139 -10.02 27.46 1.10
C THR A 139 -10.62 26.10 0.72
N ARG A 140 -11.57 25.63 1.53
CA ARG A 140 -12.45 24.48 1.24
C ARG A 140 -13.61 24.93 0.35
N VAL A 141 -13.93 24.17 -0.71
CA VAL A 141 -15.10 24.39 -1.58
C VAL A 141 -16.17 23.31 -1.36
N ALA A 142 -17.44 23.62 -1.68
CA ALA A 142 -18.65 22.86 -1.32
C ALA A 142 -18.85 21.48 -1.98
N ARG A 143 -17.78 20.77 -2.37
CA ARG A 143 -17.85 19.40 -2.90
C ARG A 143 -17.07 18.40 -2.05
N THR A 144 -17.52 17.16 -2.16
CA THR A 144 -17.85 16.13 -1.15
C THR A 144 -17.33 16.16 0.28
N GLN A 145 -18.32 15.91 1.16
CA GLN A 145 -18.28 15.62 2.58
C GLN A 145 -18.13 14.12 2.90
N HIS A 146 -17.99 13.83 4.19
CA HIS A 146 -17.62 12.56 4.83
C HIS A 146 -18.52 11.34 4.48
N ARG A 147 -17.89 10.18 4.27
CA ARG A 147 -18.57 8.86 4.24
C ARG A 147 -18.27 8.07 5.52
N GLY A 148 -19.29 7.93 6.38
CA GLY A 148 -19.53 6.76 7.25
C GLY A 148 -18.70 6.57 8.54
N ARG A 149 -19.37 6.07 9.58
CA ARG A 149 -18.75 5.41 10.76
C ARG A 149 -18.89 3.89 10.61
N PHE A 150 -17.89 3.14 11.04
CA PHE A 150 -17.96 1.68 11.21
C PHE A 150 -18.66 1.33 12.53
N ARG A 151 -19.66 0.43 12.48
CA ARG A 151 -20.12 -0.39 13.62
C ARG A 151 -19.79 -1.84 13.27
N LEU A 152 -19.12 -2.55 14.17
CA LEU A 152 -18.88 -3.99 14.06
C LEU A 152 -20.03 -4.73 14.75
N PRO A 153 -20.67 -5.75 14.12
CA PRO A 153 -21.69 -6.56 14.77
C PRO A 153 -20.99 -7.75 15.46
N ILE A 154 -20.47 -7.51 16.65
CA ILE A 154 -20.02 -8.59 17.54
C ILE A 154 -21.06 -8.67 18.66
N GLU A 155 -21.90 -9.70 18.62
CA GLU A 155 -22.52 -10.23 19.84
C GLU A 155 -21.56 -11.28 20.40
N VAL A 156 -21.17 -11.11 21.66
CA VAL A 156 -20.37 -12.09 22.40
C VAL A 156 -21.35 -13.03 23.09
N LEU A 157 -21.15 -14.35 22.96
CA LEU A 157 -21.85 -15.37 23.74
C LEU A 157 -21.59 -15.20 25.24
#